data_AF-A0A3N6GIN4-F1
#
_entry.id   AF-A0A3N6GIN4-F1
#
_cell.length_a   1.000
_cell.length_b   1.000
_cell.length_c   1.000
_cell.angle_alpha   90.00
_cell.angle_beta   90.00
_cell.angle_gamma   90.00
#
_symmetry.space_group_name_H-M   'P 1'
#
loop_
_entity.id
_entity.type
_entity.pdbx_description
1 polymer ?
#
loop_
_entity_poly.entity_id
_entity_poly.type
_entity_poly.pdbx_seq_one_letter_code
_entity_poly.pdbx_strand_id
1 'polypeptide(L)'
;MRLTTLFTLPRVLRHSDAIGADLPPDDAVVLDAPDPTLRVALAAAAGGDHAPAAELLALTREHAQWERRDTCVSRLARASLHHPGWLDSWLEESPQDPDAVLVKADQYVYQAWQIRTGARARHVEADQFRAFHTVLRDAVPVISEAAELNPDDPVPWRVALTQARGIQAPREVFDTYLAEANARAPHHEGCHVQALQYLCDKWFGSHEEMFAFAESAAAQAPPGSRLHALPLQAVVEYLIADEEAPGPDPYASRVEAAVTRAQALSGSYAPGDREAAGFRNHLALVLWSMNRYEEALTAFRDTGVHVTTFPWTYFGDARAEFLEARSDTRVELAMRIPFFRPSPEPPATGAPDWERELAPRSVAIASTGPTEVAQAALICGHSLRTAPAGSHHTYVEIVPDPVRGKRAALLPEDPLTSAADSFTTAEDWPALVLHRTPERSSFTLLHRGRKVAAHTWETAAPATDHTEATATATVLARVYGLTDPRPLAHVLRATGDPARHQGELVAALGLPPLPAGYGGELEILAELPGARVLARRGFFAGMRDTLTTKDGVHPEAPAQDEPHPARWWALRTAALLFFTAAAVYAWWTPDIGWFRSTVSSVLAVYYAAKLLRALRRRPVSSTPPPAAS
;
A
#
# COMPACT_ATOMS: atom_id res chain seq x y z
N MET A 1 -36.52 4.08 3.52
CA MET A 1 -35.17 4.15 2.93
C MET A 1 -35.12 5.30 1.94
N ARG A 2 -34.25 6.29 2.15
CA ARG A 2 -34.09 7.45 1.25
C ARG A 2 -33.43 7.00 -0.07
N LEU A 3 -33.86 7.53 -1.21
CA LEU A 3 -33.28 7.30 -2.55
C LEU A 3 -31.73 7.38 -2.61
N THR A 4 -31.12 8.11 -1.68
CA THR A 4 -29.67 8.25 -1.54
C THR A 4 -28.92 6.94 -1.27
N THR A 5 -29.50 5.99 -0.53
CA THR A 5 -28.83 4.69 -0.23
C THR A 5 -28.83 3.72 -1.41
N LEU A 6 -29.77 3.86 -2.36
CA LEU A 6 -29.84 3.00 -3.55
C LEU A 6 -28.75 3.29 -4.59
N PHE A 7 -28.20 4.50 -4.58
CA PHE A 7 -27.17 4.94 -5.53
C PHE A 7 -25.76 4.98 -4.94
N THR A 8 -25.57 4.65 -3.67
CA THR A 8 -24.24 4.65 -3.03
C THR A 8 -23.28 3.70 -3.75
N LEU A 9 -23.62 2.40 -3.80
CA LEU A 9 -22.81 1.38 -4.49
C LEU A 9 -22.59 1.70 -5.99
N PRO A 10 -23.61 2.07 -6.79
CA PRO A 10 -23.41 2.49 -8.17
C PRO A 10 -22.52 3.73 -8.37
N ARG A 11 -22.52 4.70 -7.44
CA ARG A 11 -21.64 5.88 -7.50
C ARG A 11 -20.20 5.50 -7.25
N VAL A 12 -19.95 4.71 -6.20
CA VAL A 12 -18.61 4.19 -5.89
C VAL A 12 -18.07 3.43 -7.10
N LEU A 13 -18.83 2.48 -7.64
CA LEU A 13 -18.47 1.71 -8.85
C LEU A 13 -18.13 2.55 -10.09
N ARG A 14 -18.68 3.77 -10.19
CA ARG A 14 -18.51 4.63 -11.36
C ARG A 14 -17.34 5.60 -11.21
N HIS A 15 -17.12 6.09 -10.00
CA HIS A 15 -16.26 7.25 -9.76
C HIS A 15 -14.96 6.92 -9.02
N SER A 16 -14.88 5.80 -8.29
CA SER A 16 -13.67 5.43 -7.51
C SER A 16 -12.41 5.23 -8.37
N ASP A 17 -12.56 4.79 -9.63
CA ASP A 17 -11.42 4.66 -10.57
C ASP A 17 -10.79 6.00 -10.92
N ALA A 18 -11.59 7.06 -10.96
CA ALA A 18 -11.12 8.39 -11.33
C ALA A 18 -10.54 9.15 -10.14
N ILE A 19 -11.03 8.87 -8.93
CA ILE A 19 -10.55 9.52 -7.71
C ILE A 19 -9.28 8.83 -7.25
N GLY A 20 -8.18 9.58 -7.26
CA GLY A 20 -6.86 9.06 -6.92
C GLY A 20 -6.26 8.17 -8.01
N ALA A 21 -6.68 8.34 -9.28
CA ALA A 21 -6.05 7.69 -10.43
C ALA A 21 -4.55 8.04 -10.56
N ASP A 22 -4.15 9.16 -9.97
CA ASP A 22 -2.80 9.69 -9.90
C ASP A 22 -2.03 9.27 -8.63
N LEU A 23 -2.66 8.46 -7.76
CA LEU A 23 -1.97 7.88 -6.61
C LEU A 23 -1.06 6.72 -7.06
N PRO A 24 0.06 6.49 -6.34
CA PRO A 24 0.84 5.28 -6.54
C PRO A 24 0.02 4.02 -6.28
N PRO A 25 0.22 2.97 -7.09
CA PRO A 25 -0.50 1.72 -6.90
C PRO A 25 -0.14 1.12 -5.53
N ASP A 26 -1.10 0.44 -4.91
CA ASP A 26 -1.01 -0.04 -3.52
C ASP A 26 0.23 -0.91 -3.28
N ASP A 27 0.62 -1.72 -4.25
CA ASP A 27 1.78 -2.61 -4.21
C ASP A 27 3.14 -1.89 -4.35
N ALA A 28 3.19 -0.70 -4.93
CA ALA A 28 4.39 0.15 -4.93
C ALA A 28 4.64 0.83 -3.58
N VAL A 29 3.65 0.85 -2.68
CA VAL A 29 3.78 1.44 -1.36
C VAL A 29 4.73 0.63 -0.48
N VAL A 30 5.76 1.30 0.02
CA VAL A 30 6.87 0.76 0.83
C VAL A 30 6.81 1.31 2.25
N LEU A 31 7.03 0.45 3.24
CA LEU A 31 7.00 0.78 4.66
C LEU A 31 8.41 1.10 5.17
N ASP A 32 8.60 2.32 5.67
CA ASP A 32 9.87 2.84 6.19
C ASP A 32 11.06 2.50 5.27
N ALA A 33 10.92 2.74 3.97
CA ALA A 33 11.93 2.45 2.97
C ALA A 33 13.26 3.15 3.31
N PRO A 34 14.37 2.41 3.51
CA PRO A 34 15.67 3.03 3.70
C PRO A 34 16.16 3.66 2.39
N ASP A 35 16.92 4.74 2.48
CA ASP A 35 17.60 5.29 1.30
C ASP A 35 18.58 4.26 0.68
N PRO A 36 18.98 4.42 -0.60
CA PRO A 36 19.83 3.44 -1.28
C PRO A 36 21.16 3.13 -0.56
N THR A 37 21.79 4.11 0.10
CA THR A 37 23.06 3.92 0.81
C THR A 37 22.85 3.15 2.10
N LEU A 38 21.82 3.49 2.88
CA LEU A 38 21.45 2.74 4.07
C LEU A 38 21.02 1.31 3.73
N ARG A 39 20.34 1.10 2.60
CA ARG A 39 19.98 -0.24 2.12
C ARG A 39 21.20 -1.11 1.85
N VAL A 40 22.25 -0.57 1.22
CA VAL A 40 23.52 -1.27 1.00
C VAL A 40 24.18 -1.63 2.34
N ALA A 41 24.21 -0.67 3.28
CA ALA A 41 24.76 -0.90 4.62
C ALA A 41 24.01 -2.00 5.39
N LEU A 42 22.68 -1.99 5.36
CA LEU A 42 21.85 -3.02 6.00
C LEU A 42 22.06 -4.40 5.39
N ALA A 43 22.16 -4.48 4.05
CA ALA A 43 22.39 -5.75 3.35
C ALA A 43 23.77 -6.33 3.65
N ALA A 44 24.82 -5.50 3.69
CA ALA A 44 26.18 -5.91 4.05
C ALA A 44 26.25 -6.37 5.50
N ALA A 45 25.64 -5.61 6.42
CA ALA A 45 25.57 -5.95 7.84
C ALA A 45 24.87 -7.29 8.08
N ALA A 46 23.78 -7.56 7.36
CA ALA A 46 23.10 -8.87 7.40
C ALA A 46 23.98 -10.02 6.90
N GLY A 47 24.97 -9.74 6.04
CA GLY A 47 26.00 -10.67 5.59
C GLY A 47 27.21 -10.78 6.52
N GLY A 48 27.26 -10.02 7.63
CA GLY A 48 28.37 -9.99 8.58
C GLY A 48 29.40 -8.88 8.34
N ASP A 49 29.25 -8.09 7.27
CA ASP A 49 30.18 -7.01 6.92
C ASP A 49 29.68 -5.64 7.43
N HIS A 50 30.39 -5.08 8.40
CA HIS A 50 30.05 -3.79 9.01
C HIS A 50 30.66 -2.58 8.27
N ALA A 51 31.59 -2.79 7.32
CA ALA A 51 32.35 -1.69 6.71
C ALA A 51 31.46 -0.66 6.00
N PRO A 52 30.41 -1.04 5.23
CA PRO A 52 29.53 -0.05 4.61
C PRO A 52 28.67 0.73 5.63
N ALA A 53 28.36 0.15 6.78
CA ALA A 53 27.65 0.85 7.86
C ALA A 53 28.58 1.86 8.56
N ALA A 54 29.85 1.48 8.80
CA ALA A 54 30.88 2.36 9.35
C ALA A 54 31.14 3.57 8.44
N GLU A 55 31.31 3.34 7.12
CA GLU A 55 31.52 4.41 6.15
C GLU A 55 30.33 5.39 6.09
N LEU A 56 29.10 4.85 6.06
CA LEU A 56 27.89 5.67 6.05
C LEU A 56 27.77 6.54 7.30
N LEU A 57 27.97 5.96 8.50
CA LEU A 57 27.87 6.70 9.75
C LEU A 57 28.99 7.75 9.89
N ALA A 58 30.22 7.42 9.47
CA ALA A 58 31.33 8.37 9.44
C ALA A 58 31.03 9.58 8.54
N LEU A 59 30.47 9.37 7.34
CA LEU A 59 30.08 10.45 6.43
C LEU A 59 28.98 11.33 7.01
N THR A 60 27.96 10.74 7.65
CA THR A 60 26.89 11.53 8.29
C THR A 60 27.41 12.37 9.46
N ARG A 61 28.41 11.86 10.19
CA ARG A 61 29.09 12.57 11.29
C ARG A 61 29.97 13.71 10.78
N GLU A 62 30.81 13.45 9.77
CA GLU A 62 31.72 14.46 9.18
C GLU A 62 30.96 15.68 8.65
N HIS A 63 29.79 15.45 8.06
CA HIS A 63 28.95 16.50 7.48
C HIS A 63 27.84 17.01 8.42
N ALA A 64 27.84 16.62 9.70
CA ALA A 64 26.83 17.01 10.67
C ALA A 64 25.38 16.79 10.19
N GLN A 65 25.15 15.70 9.45
CA GLN A 65 23.83 15.30 8.94
C GLN A 65 23.02 14.59 10.02
N TRP A 66 22.80 15.25 11.16
CA TRP A 66 22.30 14.64 12.39
C TRP A 66 20.97 13.89 12.22
N GLU A 67 20.08 14.45 11.42
CA GLU A 67 18.80 13.83 11.08
C GLU A 67 18.94 12.49 10.35
N ARG A 68 19.81 12.48 9.34
CA ARG A 68 20.10 11.27 8.55
C ARG A 68 20.87 10.26 9.40
N ARG A 69 21.80 10.74 10.22
CA ARG A 69 22.56 9.93 11.17
C ARG A 69 21.63 9.21 12.14
N ASP A 70 20.69 9.92 12.76
CA ASP A 70 19.70 9.35 13.68
C ASP A 70 18.88 8.24 13.02
N THR A 71 18.41 8.49 11.80
CA THR A 71 17.70 7.49 10.99
C THR A 71 18.57 6.26 10.71
N CYS A 72 19.83 6.46 10.30
CA CYS A 72 20.76 5.36 10.03
C CYS A 72 21.05 4.54 11.29
N VAL A 73 21.36 5.20 12.41
CA VAL A 73 21.63 4.56 13.71
C VAL A 73 20.44 3.72 14.15
N SER A 74 19.23 4.29 14.14
CA SER A 74 18.00 3.60 14.54
C SER A 74 17.74 2.34 13.71
N ARG A 75 18.00 2.40 12.40
CA ARG A 75 17.79 1.27 11.48
C ARG A 75 18.85 0.20 11.63
N LEU A 76 20.11 0.57 11.80
CA LEU A 76 21.22 -0.35 12.07
C LEU A 76 21.07 -1.04 13.45
N ALA A 77 20.61 -0.29 14.46
CA ALA A 77 20.31 -0.81 15.79
C ALA A 77 19.19 -1.86 15.76
N ARG A 78 18.11 -1.61 15.00
CA ARG A 78 17.07 -2.62 14.78
C ARG A 78 17.60 -3.84 14.01
N ALA A 79 18.36 -3.62 12.95
CA ALA A 79 18.88 -4.70 12.11
C ALA A 79 19.85 -5.62 12.88
N SER A 80 20.65 -5.08 13.79
CA SER A 80 21.58 -5.87 14.60
C SER A 80 20.90 -6.82 15.59
N LEU A 81 19.64 -6.58 15.98
CA LEU A 81 18.86 -7.55 16.76
C LEU A 81 18.36 -8.74 15.91
N HIS A 82 18.09 -8.52 14.64
CA HIS A 82 17.60 -9.55 13.72
C HIS A 82 18.74 -10.34 13.06
N HIS A 83 19.90 -9.69 12.89
CA HIS A 83 21.13 -10.26 12.36
C HIS A 83 22.27 -10.05 13.38
N PRO A 84 22.35 -10.89 14.43
CA PRO A 84 23.35 -10.72 15.47
C PRO A 84 24.76 -11.03 14.96
N GLY A 85 25.78 -10.45 15.61
CA GLY A 85 27.19 -10.78 15.41
C GLY A 85 28.01 -9.72 14.66
N TRP A 86 27.46 -9.04 13.66
CA TRP A 86 28.24 -8.03 12.90
C TRP A 86 28.59 -6.80 13.76
N LEU A 87 27.67 -6.34 14.60
CA LEU A 87 27.89 -5.19 15.48
C LEU A 87 28.87 -5.53 16.60
N ASP A 88 28.76 -6.74 17.16
CA ASP A 88 29.68 -7.19 18.20
C ASP A 88 31.09 -7.40 17.61
N SER A 89 31.21 -7.93 16.40
CA SER A 89 32.49 -8.04 15.68
C SER A 89 33.11 -6.65 15.42
N TRP A 90 32.30 -5.66 15.02
CA TRP A 90 32.77 -4.29 14.83
C TRP A 90 33.33 -3.71 16.15
N LEU A 91 32.63 -3.92 17.27
CA LEU A 91 33.10 -3.48 18.59
C LEU A 91 34.31 -4.27 19.09
N GLU A 92 34.48 -5.54 18.72
CA GLU A 92 35.69 -6.31 19.03
C GLU A 92 36.91 -5.79 18.27
N GLU A 93 36.73 -5.42 17.00
CA GLU A 93 37.79 -4.85 16.15
C GLU A 93 38.14 -3.41 16.55
N SER A 94 37.14 -2.60 16.89
CA SER A 94 37.29 -1.18 17.26
C SER A 94 36.41 -0.80 18.45
N PRO A 95 36.82 -1.12 19.70
CA PRO A 95 35.98 -0.92 20.89
C PRO A 95 35.58 0.53 21.18
N GLN A 96 36.36 1.50 20.72
CA GLN A 96 36.12 2.94 20.92
C GLN A 96 35.65 3.65 19.66
N ASP A 97 35.11 2.90 18.68
CA ASP A 97 34.51 3.50 17.51
C ASP A 97 33.22 4.24 17.90
N PRO A 98 33.13 5.58 17.68
CA PRO A 98 31.97 6.37 18.11
C PRO A 98 30.67 5.93 17.45
N ASP A 99 30.74 5.41 16.22
CA ASP A 99 29.60 5.04 15.41
C ASP A 99 29.06 3.66 15.86
N ALA A 100 29.94 2.69 16.12
CA ALA A 100 29.58 1.37 16.66
C ALA A 100 28.96 1.46 18.07
N VAL A 101 29.57 2.23 18.97
CA VAL A 101 29.09 2.41 20.34
C VAL A 101 27.71 3.07 20.35
N LEU A 102 27.47 4.06 19.47
CA LEU A 102 26.17 4.69 19.33
C LEU A 102 25.09 3.71 18.82
N VAL A 103 25.40 2.90 17.80
CA VAL A 103 24.48 1.85 17.32
C VAL A 103 24.18 0.84 18.43
N LYS A 104 25.17 0.49 19.26
CA LYS A 104 24.98 -0.41 20.42
C LYS A 104 24.10 0.22 21.49
N ALA A 105 24.28 1.50 21.79
CA ALA A 105 23.45 2.23 22.75
C ALA A 105 21.97 2.20 22.33
N ASP A 106 21.68 2.48 21.07
CA ASP A 106 20.32 2.46 20.55
C ASP A 106 19.77 1.03 20.39
N GLN A 107 20.63 0.04 20.10
CA GLN A 107 20.26 -1.38 20.10
C GLN A 107 19.73 -1.80 21.48
N TYR A 108 20.41 -1.43 22.58
CA TYR A 108 19.95 -1.73 23.94
C TYR A 108 18.59 -1.10 24.23
N VAL A 109 18.41 0.17 23.90
CA VAL A 109 17.13 0.87 24.11
C VAL A 109 16.04 0.19 23.29
N TYR A 110 16.25 -0.06 22.01
CA TYR A 110 15.29 -0.73 21.14
C TYR A 110 14.94 -2.14 21.65
N GLN A 111 15.92 -2.94 22.07
CA GLN A 111 15.70 -4.25 22.68
C GLN A 111 14.80 -4.16 23.92
N ALA A 112 15.04 -3.18 24.78
CA ALA A 112 14.20 -2.96 25.95
C ALA A 112 12.73 -2.69 25.55
N TRP A 113 12.49 -1.81 24.57
CA TRP A 113 11.13 -1.53 24.10
C TRP A 113 10.46 -2.73 23.42
N GLN A 114 11.22 -3.64 22.78
CA GLN A 114 10.68 -4.91 22.28
C GLN A 114 10.23 -5.83 23.43
N ILE A 115 11.00 -5.91 24.52
CA ILE A 115 10.66 -6.70 25.71
C ILE A 115 9.38 -6.19 26.38
N ARG A 116 9.24 -4.86 26.53
CA ARG A 116 8.04 -4.23 27.11
C ARG A 116 6.82 -4.37 26.20
N THR A 117 7.05 -4.51 24.89
CA THR A 117 6.07 -4.34 23.81
C THR A 117 5.54 -2.90 23.67
N GLY A 118 4.87 -2.61 22.56
CA GLY A 118 4.19 -1.32 22.32
C GLY A 118 2.93 -1.09 23.16
N ALA A 119 2.50 -2.07 23.97
CA ALA A 119 1.25 -1.98 24.73
C ALA A 119 1.27 -0.89 25.82
N ARG A 120 0.08 -0.37 26.18
CA ARG A 120 -0.07 0.54 27.34
C ARG A 120 0.40 -0.18 28.60
N ALA A 121 0.95 0.57 29.57
CA ALA A 121 1.57 0.02 30.78
C ALA A 121 0.68 -0.98 31.55
N ARG A 122 -0.64 -0.74 31.58
CA ARG A 122 -1.64 -1.62 32.22
C ARG A 122 -1.78 -3.02 31.58
N HIS A 123 -1.18 -3.25 30.42
CA HIS A 123 -1.25 -4.49 29.64
C HIS A 123 0.12 -5.21 29.55
N VAL A 124 1.11 -4.77 30.32
CA VAL A 124 2.46 -5.35 30.33
C VAL A 124 2.69 -6.10 31.63
N GLU A 125 3.19 -7.33 31.53
CA GLU A 125 3.43 -8.20 32.69
C GLU A 125 4.56 -7.69 33.58
N ALA A 126 4.50 -7.97 34.89
CA ALA A 126 5.49 -7.51 35.86
C ALA A 126 6.92 -7.98 35.54
N ASP A 127 7.05 -9.18 34.97
CA ASP A 127 8.35 -9.78 34.59
C ASP A 127 8.96 -9.06 33.37
N GLN A 128 8.11 -8.69 32.40
CA GLN A 128 8.52 -7.88 31.25
C GLN A 128 9.01 -6.50 31.68
N PHE A 129 8.34 -5.87 32.66
CA PHE A 129 8.80 -4.60 33.24
C PHE A 129 10.17 -4.72 33.90
N ARG A 130 10.42 -5.79 34.68
CA ARG A 130 11.73 -5.97 35.32
C ARG A 130 12.84 -6.16 34.30
N ALA A 131 12.61 -6.95 33.26
CA ALA A 131 13.56 -7.14 32.16
C ALA A 131 13.79 -5.83 31.38
N PHE A 132 12.71 -5.10 31.07
CA PHE A 132 12.76 -3.78 30.43
C PHE A 132 13.64 -2.79 31.19
N HIS A 133 13.39 -2.60 32.49
CA HIS A 133 14.18 -1.68 33.31
C HIS A 133 15.63 -2.12 33.49
N THR A 134 15.90 -3.43 33.47
CA THR A 134 17.28 -3.94 33.56
C THR A 134 18.06 -3.55 32.32
N VAL A 135 17.55 -3.85 31.13
CA VAL A 135 18.21 -3.52 29.85
C VAL A 135 18.38 -2.01 29.70
N LEU A 136 17.39 -1.19 30.07
CA LEU A 136 17.54 0.28 30.03
C LEU A 136 18.58 0.82 31.00
N ARG A 137 18.85 0.12 32.11
CA ARG A 137 19.90 0.52 33.07
C ARG A 137 21.28 0.17 32.51
N ASP A 138 21.39 -0.97 31.85
CA ASP A 138 22.61 -1.42 31.17
C ASP A 138 22.96 -0.55 29.96
N ALA A 139 21.96 0.11 29.34
CA ALA A 139 22.17 1.05 28.25
C ALA A 139 22.88 2.35 28.69
N VAL A 140 22.70 2.79 29.94
CA VAL A 140 23.21 4.10 30.43
C VAL A 140 24.72 4.28 30.21
N PRO A 141 25.61 3.38 30.65
CA PRO A 141 27.04 3.56 30.43
C PRO A 141 27.41 3.63 28.94
N VAL A 142 26.73 2.88 28.07
CA VAL A 142 26.99 2.87 26.63
C VAL A 142 26.51 4.17 25.97
N ILE A 143 25.37 4.72 26.42
CA ILE A 143 24.88 6.04 25.99
C ILE A 143 25.87 7.14 26.40
N SER A 144 26.36 7.10 27.64
CA SER A 144 27.37 8.06 28.13
C SER A 144 28.66 7.97 27.33
N GLU A 145 29.16 6.76 27.07
CA GLU A 145 30.35 6.54 26.25
C GLU A 145 30.16 7.06 24.82
N ALA A 146 29.01 6.80 24.18
CA ALA A 146 28.70 7.34 22.86
C ALA A 146 28.72 8.88 22.83
N ALA A 147 28.18 9.53 23.87
CA ALA A 147 28.18 10.99 24.01
C ALA A 147 29.59 11.56 24.25
N GLU A 148 30.46 10.83 24.94
CA GLU A 148 31.86 11.22 25.20
C GLU A 148 32.75 11.05 23.96
N LEU A 149 32.54 9.98 23.18
CA LEU A 149 33.32 9.68 21.97
C LEU A 149 33.03 10.65 20.80
N ASN A 150 31.83 11.23 20.76
CA ASN A 150 31.49 12.28 19.79
C ASN A 150 30.68 13.43 20.46
N PRO A 151 31.37 14.37 21.14
CA PRO A 151 30.71 15.38 21.96
C PRO A 151 29.79 16.35 21.22
N ASP A 152 29.89 16.50 19.90
CA ASP A 152 29.04 17.38 19.10
C ASP A 152 27.75 16.68 18.61
N ASP A 153 27.64 15.37 18.80
CA ASP A 153 26.54 14.54 18.31
C ASP A 153 25.27 14.68 19.16
N PRO A 154 24.12 15.09 18.59
CA PRO A 154 22.86 15.11 19.33
C PRO A 154 22.22 13.72 19.47
N VAL A 155 22.62 12.72 18.67
CA VAL A 155 21.94 11.41 18.60
C VAL A 155 22.08 10.60 19.89
N PRO A 156 23.24 10.53 20.58
CA PRO A 156 23.34 9.92 21.92
C PRO A 156 22.31 10.50 22.90
N TRP A 157 22.04 11.81 22.84
CA TRP A 157 21.05 12.46 23.71
C TRP A 157 19.62 12.13 23.33
N ARG A 158 19.31 11.92 22.05
CA ARG A 158 18.02 11.34 21.65
C ARG A 158 17.82 9.95 22.25
N VAL A 159 18.84 9.10 22.20
CA VAL A 159 18.82 7.76 22.81
C VAL A 159 18.62 7.90 24.33
N ALA A 160 19.34 8.83 24.97
CA ALA A 160 19.20 9.14 26.40
C ALA A 160 17.78 9.61 26.77
N LEU A 161 17.15 10.48 25.98
CA LEU A 161 15.77 10.94 26.20
C LEU A 161 14.78 9.76 26.12
N THR A 162 14.98 8.87 25.15
CA THR A 162 14.16 7.66 24.98
C THR A 162 14.31 6.73 26.19
N GLN A 163 15.54 6.53 26.64
CA GLN A 163 15.90 5.73 27.81
C GLN A 163 15.31 6.33 29.09
N ALA A 164 15.47 7.64 29.31
CA ALA A 164 15.01 8.38 30.48
C ALA A 164 13.49 8.28 30.63
N ARG A 165 12.74 8.44 29.53
CA ARG A 165 11.30 8.19 29.51
C ARG A 165 10.96 6.76 29.93
N GLY A 166 11.69 5.78 29.41
CA GLY A 166 11.48 4.37 29.72
C GLY A 166 11.73 4.01 31.19
N ILE A 167 12.80 4.53 31.80
CA ILE A 167 13.08 4.32 33.23
C ILE A 167 12.29 5.22 34.17
N GLN A 168 11.42 6.07 33.63
CA GLN A 168 10.65 7.04 34.42
C GLN A 168 11.56 7.99 35.22
N ALA A 169 12.59 8.51 34.55
CA ALA A 169 13.54 9.44 35.17
C ALA A 169 12.81 10.69 35.70
N PRO A 170 13.29 11.29 36.81
CA PRO A 170 12.78 12.58 37.26
C PRO A 170 12.91 13.66 36.18
N ARG A 171 11.99 14.62 36.18
CA ARG A 171 11.94 15.69 35.18
C ARG A 171 13.25 16.47 35.09
N GLU A 172 13.92 16.70 36.20
CA GLU A 172 15.20 17.42 36.23
C GLU A 172 16.29 16.71 35.43
N VAL A 173 16.30 15.37 35.45
CA VAL A 173 17.22 14.55 34.66
C VAL A 173 16.85 14.61 33.18
N PHE A 174 15.56 14.50 32.86
CA PHE A 174 15.07 14.59 31.49
C PHE A 174 15.39 15.96 30.87
N ASP A 175 15.12 17.04 31.58
CA ASP A 175 15.39 18.42 31.15
C ASP A 175 16.89 18.65 30.95
N THR A 176 17.75 18.01 31.75
CA THR A 176 19.21 18.05 31.56
C THR A 176 19.60 17.41 30.23
N TYR A 177 19.08 16.22 29.90
CA TYR A 177 19.36 15.57 28.61
C TYR A 177 18.81 16.36 27.43
N LEU A 178 17.64 16.99 27.59
CA LEU A 178 17.06 17.83 26.56
C LEU A 178 17.90 19.10 26.33
N ALA A 179 18.43 19.70 27.40
CA ALA A 179 19.35 20.83 27.30
C ALA A 179 20.64 20.46 26.57
N GLU A 180 21.22 19.29 26.85
CA GLU A 180 22.41 18.79 26.14
C GLU A 180 22.13 18.54 24.65
N ALA A 181 20.97 17.95 24.31
CA ALA A 181 20.54 17.79 22.93
C ALA A 181 20.39 19.13 22.22
N ASN A 182 19.70 20.09 22.85
CA ASN A 182 19.43 21.41 22.28
C ASN A 182 20.69 22.26 22.14
N ALA A 183 21.69 22.09 23.03
CA ALA A 183 22.97 22.79 22.92
C ALA A 183 23.75 22.39 21.65
N ARG A 184 23.58 21.14 21.18
CA ARG A 184 24.27 20.59 19.99
C ARG A 184 23.49 20.81 18.71
N ALA A 185 22.20 20.49 18.75
CA ALA A 185 21.30 20.62 17.61
C ALA A 185 19.91 21.10 18.05
N PRO A 186 19.70 22.43 18.18
CA PRO A 186 18.44 23.03 18.65
C PRO A 186 17.20 22.67 17.83
N HIS A 187 17.39 22.11 16.64
CA HIS A 187 16.30 21.78 15.71
C HIS A 187 16.26 20.30 15.33
N HIS A 188 16.93 19.43 16.09
CA HIS A 188 16.94 17.99 15.83
C HIS A 188 15.56 17.37 16.10
N GLU A 189 14.89 16.88 15.05
CA GLU A 189 13.53 16.36 15.10
C GLU A 189 13.41 15.21 16.09
N GLY A 190 14.30 14.22 16.01
CA GLY A 190 14.26 13.04 16.88
C GLY A 190 14.25 13.40 18.37
N CYS A 191 15.03 14.40 18.79
CA CYS A 191 15.08 14.86 20.18
C CYS A 191 13.78 15.54 20.60
N HIS A 192 13.23 16.40 19.74
CA HIS A 192 11.97 17.08 19.98
C HIS A 192 10.79 16.12 20.02
N VAL A 193 10.81 15.07 19.20
CA VAL A 193 9.81 14.00 19.23
C VAL A 193 9.86 13.25 20.56
N GLN A 194 11.05 12.91 21.09
CA GLN A 194 11.15 12.28 22.41
C GLN A 194 10.70 13.20 23.55
N ALA A 195 11.01 14.50 23.47
CA ALA A 195 10.52 15.50 24.41
C ALA A 195 8.99 15.61 24.38
N LEU A 196 8.38 15.70 23.19
CA LEU A 196 6.93 15.68 23.03
C LEU A 196 6.32 14.43 23.66
N GLN A 197 6.90 13.26 23.41
CA GLN A 197 6.42 12.00 23.98
C GLN A 197 6.48 11.96 25.51
N TYR A 198 7.53 12.51 26.13
CA TYR A 198 7.65 12.59 27.58
C TYR A 198 6.57 13.48 28.20
N LEU A 199 6.23 14.57 27.49
CA LEU A 199 5.23 15.56 27.90
C LEU A 199 3.78 15.15 27.59
N CYS A 200 3.56 14.01 26.92
CA CYS A 200 2.21 13.47 26.75
C CYS A 200 1.58 13.13 28.12
N ASP A 201 0.24 13.25 28.21
CA ASP A 201 -0.54 12.92 29.41
C ASP A 201 -0.33 11.46 29.88
N LYS A 202 -0.16 10.53 28.93
CA LYS A 202 0.14 9.11 29.21
C LYS A 202 1.51 8.88 29.88
N TRP A 203 2.34 9.91 30.02
CA TRP A 203 3.67 9.89 30.62
C TRP A 203 3.77 10.88 31.79
N PHE A 204 4.46 12.01 31.63
CA PHE A 204 4.81 12.94 32.72
C PHE A 204 4.30 14.36 32.52
N GLY A 205 3.49 14.59 31.49
CA GLY A 205 2.94 15.91 31.20
C GLY A 205 1.42 15.92 31.12
N SER A 206 0.90 16.74 30.23
CA SER A 206 -0.54 16.93 29.98
C SER A 206 -0.73 17.34 28.52
N HIS A 207 -1.96 17.25 28.00
CA HIS A 207 -2.25 17.75 26.65
C HIS A 207 -1.85 19.23 26.49
N GLU A 208 -2.10 20.06 27.50
CA GLU A 208 -1.71 21.48 27.48
C GLU A 208 -0.19 21.66 27.36
N GLU A 209 0.58 20.97 28.20
CA GLU A 209 2.04 21.06 28.19
C GLU A 209 2.64 20.52 26.88
N MET A 210 2.14 19.39 26.40
CA MET A 210 2.54 18.77 25.14
C MET A 210 2.32 19.72 23.95
N PHE A 211 1.12 20.31 23.84
CA PHE A 211 0.82 21.27 22.77
C PHE A 211 1.69 22.53 22.88
N ALA A 212 1.81 23.11 24.07
CA ALA A 212 2.62 24.31 24.28
C ALA A 212 4.09 24.09 23.88
N PHE A 213 4.67 22.95 24.24
CA PHE A 213 6.01 22.57 23.82
C PHE A 213 6.11 22.44 22.29
N ALA A 214 5.20 21.69 21.68
CA ALA A 214 5.21 21.44 20.24
C ALA A 214 5.08 22.73 19.41
N GLU A 215 4.18 23.62 19.84
CA GLU A 215 3.96 24.93 19.22
C GLU A 215 5.17 25.85 19.36
N SER A 216 5.79 25.88 20.55
CA SER A 216 6.99 26.67 20.82
C SER A 216 8.17 26.21 19.96
N ALA A 217 8.42 24.90 19.87
CA ALA A 217 9.45 24.33 19.03
C ALA A 217 9.21 24.64 17.54
N ALA A 218 7.97 24.48 17.06
CA ALA A 218 7.59 24.81 15.69
C ALA A 218 7.73 26.30 15.36
N ALA A 219 7.51 27.19 16.32
CA ALA A 219 7.65 28.64 16.14
C ALA A 219 9.11 29.09 16.07
N GLN A 220 10.02 28.37 16.72
CA GLN A 220 11.46 28.67 16.75
C GLN A 220 12.24 27.99 15.62
N ALA A 221 11.62 27.04 14.92
CA ALA A 221 12.26 26.27 13.86
C ALA A 221 12.55 27.11 12.59
N PRO A 222 13.66 26.86 11.88
CA PRO A 222 13.98 27.56 10.64
C PRO A 222 13.04 27.12 9.50
N PRO A 223 12.86 27.96 8.46
CA PRO A 223 12.01 27.61 7.31
C PRO A 223 12.37 26.26 6.71
N GLY A 224 11.35 25.44 6.45
CA GLY A 224 11.51 24.09 5.89
C GLY A 224 11.84 23.01 6.92
N SER A 225 12.09 23.35 8.20
CA SER A 225 12.33 22.35 9.24
C SER A 225 11.11 21.45 9.47
N ARG A 226 11.36 20.15 9.66
CA ARG A 226 10.34 19.16 10.03
C ARG A 226 9.68 19.45 11.37
N LEU A 227 10.33 20.22 12.25
CA LEU A 227 9.74 20.67 13.51
C LEU A 227 8.46 21.51 13.34
N HIS A 228 8.23 22.12 12.18
CA HIS A 228 6.94 22.77 11.91
C HIS A 228 5.77 21.78 11.96
N ALA A 229 5.99 20.48 11.78
CA ALA A 229 4.98 19.44 11.92
C ALA A 229 4.89 18.84 13.33
N LEU A 230 5.73 19.23 14.29
CA LEU A 230 5.67 18.70 15.66
C LEU A 230 4.29 18.90 16.35
N PRO A 231 3.59 20.04 16.16
CA PRO A 231 2.22 20.21 16.66
C PRO A 231 1.23 19.18 16.08
N LEU A 232 1.44 18.74 14.84
CA LEU A 232 0.60 17.71 14.22
C LEU A 232 0.79 16.35 14.89
N GLN A 233 2.01 16.04 15.32
CA GLN A 233 2.26 14.84 16.10
C GLN A 233 1.63 14.92 17.50
N ALA A 234 1.60 16.09 18.13
CA ALA A 234 0.84 16.33 19.36
C ALA A 234 -0.66 16.09 19.14
N VAL A 235 -1.22 16.49 17.98
CA VAL A 235 -2.61 16.17 17.60
C VAL A 235 -2.83 14.66 17.53
N VAL A 236 -1.95 13.90 16.88
CA VAL A 236 -2.09 12.44 16.82
C VAL A 236 -2.09 11.83 18.22
N GLU A 237 -1.18 12.24 19.10
CA GLU A 237 -1.15 11.75 20.49
C GLU A 237 -2.41 12.11 21.27
N TYR A 238 -2.96 13.30 21.06
CA TYR A 238 -4.24 13.72 21.62
C TYR A 238 -5.39 12.83 21.12
N LEU A 239 -5.49 12.61 19.80
CA LEU A 239 -6.54 11.77 19.19
C LEU A 239 -6.48 10.30 19.63
N ILE A 240 -5.28 9.76 19.88
CA ILE A 240 -5.09 8.38 20.37
C ILE A 240 -5.42 8.26 21.88
N ALA A 241 -5.27 9.34 22.63
CA ALA A 241 -5.55 9.37 24.07
C ALA A 241 -7.02 9.61 24.39
N ASP A 242 -7.73 10.40 23.56
CA ASP A 242 -9.10 10.82 23.84
C ASP A 242 -10.11 9.66 23.77
N GLU A 243 -10.64 9.28 24.93
CA GLU A 243 -11.76 8.35 25.08
C GLU A 243 -13.06 9.20 25.15
N GLU A 244 -13.63 9.56 23.99
CA GLU A 244 -14.89 10.31 23.78
C GLU A 244 -15.39 11.11 25.00
N ALA A 245 -14.75 12.25 25.31
CA ALA A 245 -15.23 13.14 26.35
C ALA A 245 -16.49 13.91 25.88
N PRO A 246 -17.59 13.94 26.66
CA PRO A 246 -18.77 14.72 26.29
C PRO A 246 -18.51 16.23 26.40
N GLY A 247 -18.48 16.92 25.25
CA GLY A 247 -18.34 18.38 25.18
C GLY A 247 -17.70 18.86 23.88
N PRO A 248 -17.58 20.18 23.66
CA PRO A 248 -16.74 20.72 22.61
C PRO A 248 -15.26 20.42 22.92
N ASP A 249 -14.53 19.94 21.92
CA ASP A 249 -13.08 19.68 22.02
C ASP A 249 -12.34 20.99 22.39
N PRO A 250 -11.68 21.06 23.57
CA PRO A 250 -10.97 22.25 24.02
C PRO A 250 -9.72 22.57 23.19
N TYR A 251 -9.20 21.61 22.42
CA TYR A 251 -7.99 21.74 21.60
C TYR A 251 -8.29 21.90 20.09
N ALA A 252 -9.56 21.97 19.69
CA ALA A 252 -9.97 22.07 18.28
C ALA A 252 -9.26 23.20 17.50
N SER A 253 -9.04 24.36 18.12
CA SER A 253 -8.33 25.49 17.48
C SER A 253 -6.84 25.20 17.25
N ARG A 254 -6.20 24.47 18.17
CA ARG A 254 -4.81 24.02 18.03
C ARG A 254 -4.68 22.92 16.99
N VAL A 255 -5.66 22.01 16.91
CA VAL A 255 -5.74 20.99 15.85
C VAL A 255 -5.77 21.65 14.47
N GLU A 256 -6.66 22.62 14.26
CA GLU A 256 -6.75 23.34 12.97
C GLU A 256 -5.46 24.10 12.63
N ALA A 257 -4.82 24.73 13.62
CA ALA A 257 -3.55 25.42 13.43
C ALA A 257 -2.40 24.45 13.06
N ALA A 258 -2.36 23.27 13.70
CA ALA A 258 -1.38 22.23 13.42
C ALA A 258 -1.54 21.66 12.00
N VAL A 259 -2.77 21.37 11.57
CA VAL A 259 -3.08 20.91 10.21
C VAL A 259 -2.65 21.96 9.19
N THR A 260 -3.04 23.23 9.39
CA THR A 260 -2.68 24.32 8.47
C THR A 260 -1.16 24.47 8.33
N ARG A 261 -0.44 24.43 9.45
CA ARG A 261 1.03 24.52 9.45
C ARG A 261 1.67 23.33 8.72
N ALA A 262 1.18 22.11 8.97
CA ALA A 262 1.71 20.92 8.33
C ALA A 262 1.40 20.84 6.83
N GLN A 263 0.24 21.33 6.38
CA GLN A 263 -0.08 21.46 4.96
C GLN A 263 0.85 22.45 4.26
N ALA A 264 1.12 23.60 4.89
CA ALA A 264 2.07 24.58 4.37
C ALA A 264 3.49 23.99 4.28
N LEU A 265 3.92 23.24 5.30
CA LEU A 265 5.18 22.51 5.27
C LEU A 265 5.19 21.47 4.14
N SER A 266 4.15 20.64 4.03
CA SER A 266 4.04 19.62 2.96
C SER A 266 4.21 20.22 1.57
N GLY A 267 3.60 21.39 1.32
CA GLY A 267 3.70 22.09 0.04
C GLY A 267 5.10 22.68 -0.26
N SER A 268 6.00 22.75 0.72
CA SER A 268 7.40 23.16 0.51
C SER A 268 8.34 22.03 0.08
N TYR A 269 7.88 20.77 0.19
CA TYR A 269 8.61 19.58 -0.25
C TYR A 269 8.04 19.07 -1.58
N ALA A 270 8.87 18.43 -2.40
CA ALA A 270 8.39 17.78 -3.61
C ALA A 270 7.37 16.66 -3.27
N PRO A 271 6.35 16.40 -4.10
CA PRO A 271 5.51 15.22 -3.93
C PRO A 271 6.34 13.93 -3.94
N GLY A 272 6.09 13.02 -3.00
CA GLY A 272 6.85 11.78 -2.85
C GLY A 272 8.25 11.93 -2.24
N ASP A 273 8.61 13.11 -1.71
CA ASP A 273 9.87 13.30 -0.98
C ASP A 273 9.92 12.43 0.29
N ARG A 274 10.99 11.64 0.42
CA ARG A 274 11.24 10.72 1.55
C ARG A 274 11.41 11.46 2.86
N GLU A 275 12.06 12.62 2.86
CA GLU A 275 12.29 13.40 4.08
C GLU A 275 10.97 13.91 4.67
N ALA A 276 9.97 14.14 3.82
CA ALA A 276 8.65 14.58 4.25
C ALA A 276 7.70 13.42 4.65
N ALA A 277 8.08 12.17 4.38
CA ALA A 277 7.20 11.01 4.56
C ALA A 277 6.67 10.90 5.99
N GLY A 278 7.52 11.11 7.00
CA GLY A 278 7.13 10.99 8.41
C GLY A 278 5.94 11.88 8.78
N PHE A 279 6.05 13.19 8.55
CA PHE A 279 4.96 14.10 8.90
C PHE A 279 3.78 14.04 7.93
N ARG A 280 3.99 13.68 6.65
CA ARG A 280 2.90 13.52 5.68
C ARG A 280 1.99 12.34 6.03
N ASN A 281 2.54 11.26 6.57
CA ASN A 281 1.74 10.15 7.12
C ASN A 281 0.90 10.59 8.33
N HIS A 282 1.45 11.42 9.23
CA HIS A 282 0.67 12.03 10.32
C HIS A 282 -0.44 12.94 9.78
N LEU A 283 -0.14 13.73 8.73
CA LEU A 283 -1.10 14.65 8.12
C LEU A 283 -2.25 13.90 7.45
N ALA A 284 -1.94 12.83 6.73
CA ALA A 284 -2.93 11.97 6.11
C ALA A 284 -3.86 11.34 7.16
N LEU A 285 -3.31 10.80 8.25
CA LEU A 285 -4.10 10.25 9.35
C LEU A 285 -5.05 11.28 9.96
N VAL A 286 -4.54 12.47 10.33
CA VAL A 286 -5.34 13.52 10.98
C VAL A 286 -6.44 14.05 10.05
N LEU A 287 -6.13 14.29 8.78
CA LEU A 287 -7.14 14.74 7.81
C LEU A 287 -8.22 13.69 7.57
N TRP A 288 -7.83 12.41 7.51
CA TRP A 288 -8.76 11.29 7.40
C TRP A 288 -9.65 11.17 8.64
N SER A 289 -9.09 11.22 9.85
CA SER A 289 -9.87 11.15 11.10
C SER A 289 -10.83 12.33 11.27
N MET A 290 -10.49 13.50 10.71
CA MET A 290 -11.35 14.68 10.68
C MET A 290 -12.40 14.67 9.54
N ASN A 291 -12.51 13.60 8.75
CA ASN A 291 -13.39 13.50 7.57
C ASN A 291 -13.12 14.55 6.48
N ARG A 292 -11.92 15.13 6.44
CA ARG A 292 -11.47 16.13 5.44
C ARG A 292 -10.89 15.43 4.21
N TYR A 293 -11.70 14.55 3.60
CA TYR A 293 -11.25 13.60 2.60
C TYR A 293 -10.60 14.23 1.35
N GLU A 294 -11.04 15.41 0.91
CA GLU A 294 -10.42 16.12 -0.22
C GLU A 294 -8.97 16.50 0.08
N GLU A 295 -8.70 16.92 1.31
CA GLU A 295 -7.37 17.29 1.78
C GLU A 295 -6.54 16.05 2.11
N ALA A 296 -7.16 15.03 2.71
CA ALA A 296 -6.53 13.73 2.95
C ALA A 296 -6.04 13.11 1.63
N LEU A 297 -6.84 13.18 0.56
CA LEU A 297 -6.44 12.69 -0.76
C LEU A 297 -5.19 13.42 -1.29
N THR A 298 -5.08 14.73 -1.06
CA THR A 298 -3.88 15.50 -1.39
C THR A 298 -2.68 15.06 -0.54
N ALA A 299 -2.87 14.87 0.77
CA ALA A 299 -1.81 14.35 1.63
C ALA A 299 -1.33 12.95 1.21
N PHE A 300 -2.23 12.05 0.79
CA PHE A 300 -1.87 10.73 0.25
C PHE A 300 -1.08 10.84 -1.07
N ARG A 301 -1.40 11.80 -1.93
CA ARG A 301 -0.63 12.07 -3.17
C ARG A 301 0.76 12.58 -2.84
N ASP A 302 0.86 13.56 -1.95
CA ASP A 302 2.12 14.17 -1.53
C ASP A 302 3.02 13.16 -0.80
N THR A 303 2.43 12.21 -0.06
CA THR A 303 3.16 11.11 0.60
C THR A 303 3.81 10.18 -0.43
N GLY A 304 3.16 9.99 -1.57
CA GLY A 304 3.64 9.08 -2.61
C GLY A 304 3.65 7.62 -2.12
N VAL A 305 4.78 6.94 -2.33
CA VAL A 305 4.95 5.52 -1.99
C VAL A 305 5.46 5.29 -0.58
N HIS A 306 5.84 6.35 0.15
CA HIS A 306 6.57 6.25 1.41
C HIS A 306 5.64 6.25 2.62
N VAL A 307 5.23 5.06 3.05
CA VAL A 307 4.49 4.88 4.31
C VAL A 307 5.47 4.74 5.46
N THR A 308 5.10 5.25 6.62
CA THR A 308 5.90 5.12 7.85
C THR A 308 5.20 4.27 8.90
N THR A 309 5.94 3.56 9.75
CA THR A 309 5.34 2.73 10.82
C THR A 309 4.43 3.56 11.72
N PHE A 310 4.89 4.74 12.15
CA PHE A 310 4.06 5.69 12.88
C PHE A 310 3.47 6.71 11.90
N PRO A 311 2.18 7.08 12.04
CA PRO A 311 1.32 6.79 13.19
C PRO A 311 0.48 5.49 13.07
N TRP A 312 0.47 4.84 11.91
CA TRP A 312 -0.47 3.77 11.57
C TRP A 312 -0.40 2.53 12.47
N THR A 313 0.77 2.24 13.04
CA THR A 313 0.96 1.15 14.00
C THR A 313 0.08 1.24 15.25
N TYR A 314 -0.50 2.41 15.55
CA TYR A 314 -1.49 2.55 16.62
C TYR A 314 -2.78 1.77 16.37
N PHE A 315 -3.10 1.46 15.10
CA PHE A 315 -4.36 0.82 14.70
C PHE A 315 -4.18 -0.64 14.28
N GLY A 316 -3.00 -1.00 13.75
CA GLY A 316 -2.74 -2.35 13.26
C GLY A 316 -1.44 -2.47 12.47
N ASP A 317 -1.46 -3.26 11.40
CA ASP A 317 -0.36 -3.32 10.44
C ASP A 317 -0.26 -1.97 9.70
N ALA A 318 0.85 -1.26 9.90
CA ALA A 318 0.96 0.14 9.48
C ALA A 318 0.67 0.37 8.00
N ARG A 319 1.12 -0.55 7.13
CA ARG A 319 0.90 -0.45 5.69
C ARG A 319 -0.55 -0.75 5.33
N ALA A 320 -1.16 -1.77 5.94
CA ALA A 320 -2.56 -2.09 5.72
C ALA A 320 -3.47 -0.93 6.13
N GLU A 321 -3.27 -0.35 7.32
CA GLU A 321 -4.05 0.77 7.85
C GLU A 321 -3.94 2.02 6.96
N PHE A 322 -2.73 2.34 6.47
CA PHE A 322 -2.55 3.42 5.51
C PHE A 322 -3.35 3.19 4.22
N LEU A 323 -3.28 1.98 3.66
CA LEU A 323 -3.98 1.63 2.42
C LEU A 323 -5.50 1.62 2.60
N GLU A 324 -5.98 1.17 3.76
CA GLU A 324 -7.39 1.22 4.13
C GLU A 324 -7.89 2.68 4.22
N ALA A 325 -7.20 3.54 4.97
CA ALA A 325 -7.54 4.96 5.07
C ALA A 325 -7.52 5.67 3.70
N ARG A 326 -6.55 5.31 2.84
CA ARG A 326 -6.46 5.81 1.46
C ARG A 326 -7.63 5.33 0.59
N SER A 327 -8.01 4.06 0.71
CA SER A 327 -9.17 3.47 0.03
C SER A 327 -10.47 4.13 0.47
N ASP A 328 -10.68 4.26 1.78
CA ASP A 328 -11.85 4.88 2.39
C ASP A 328 -12.02 6.32 1.94
N THR A 329 -10.92 7.08 1.90
CA THR A 329 -10.91 8.44 1.36
C THR A 329 -11.44 8.50 -0.07
N ARG A 330 -11.01 7.57 -0.93
CA ARG A 330 -11.49 7.50 -2.33
C ARG A 330 -12.96 7.11 -2.40
N VAL A 331 -13.42 6.18 -1.56
CA VAL A 331 -14.82 5.74 -1.49
C VAL A 331 -15.73 6.89 -1.04
N GLU A 332 -15.37 7.59 0.02
CA GLU A 332 -16.13 8.71 0.58
C GLU A 332 -16.27 9.86 -0.41
N LEU A 333 -15.17 10.22 -1.09
CA LEU A 333 -15.22 11.21 -2.16
C LEU A 333 -16.07 10.73 -3.35
N ALA A 334 -15.99 9.47 -3.73
CA ALA A 334 -16.80 8.90 -4.82
C ALA A 334 -18.31 8.93 -4.49
N MET A 335 -18.67 8.70 -3.22
CA MET A 335 -20.05 8.76 -2.73
C MET A 335 -20.66 10.17 -2.84
N ARG A 336 -19.83 11.21 -2.72
CA ARG A 336 -20.21 12.63 -2.87
C ARG A 336 -20.49 13.02 -4.33
N ILE A 337 -19.96 12.29 -5.32
CA ILE A 337 -20.20 12.59 -6.75
C ILE A 337 -21.57 12.06 -7.19
N PRO A 338 -22.45 12.91 -7.76
CA PRO A 338 -23.72 12.45 -8.30
C PRO A 338 -23.53 11.44 -9.43
N PHE A 339 -24.25 10.32 -9.40
CA PHE A 339 -24.11 9.20 -10.34
C PHE A 339 -24.10 9.60 -11.83
N PHE A 340 -24.89 10.60 -12.22
CA PHE A 340 -24.98 11.03 -13.62
C PHE A 340 -23.94 12.06 -14.04
N ARG A 341 -23.10 12.57 -13.13
CA ARG A 341 -21.98 13.41 -13.52
C ARG A 341 -20.91 12.58 -14.26
N PRO A 342 -20.14 13.21 -15.16
CA PRO A 342 -18.88 12.64 -15.60
C PRO A 342 -17.99 12.36 -14.39
N SER A 343 -17.20 11.29 -14.45
CA SER A 343 -16.14 11.10 -13.47
C SER A 343 -15.10 12.22 -13.64
N PRO A 344 -14.42 12.66 -12.56
CA PRO A 344 -13.31 13.60 -12.68
C PRO A 344 -12.30 13.10 -13.71
N GLU A 345 -11.75 14.00 -14.52
CA GLU A 345 -10.61 13.62 -15.34
C GLU A 345 -9.39 13.44 -14.42
N PRO A 346 -8.60 12.37 -14.61
CA PRO A 346 -7.32 12.27 -13.92
C PRO A 346 -6.47 13.50 -14.26
N PRO A 347 -5.70 14.05 -13.29
CA PRO A 347 -4.87 15.21 -13.55
C PRO A 347 -3.90 14.92 -14.71
N ALA A 348 -3.76 15.89 -15.62
CA ALA A 348 -2.97 15.77 -16.84
C ALA A 348 -1.44 15.75 -16.62
N THR A 349 -1.00 15.72 -15.36
CA THR A 349 0.41 15.62 -15.00
C THR A 349 0.96 14.29 -15.53
N GLY A 350 2.10 14.34 -16.24
CA GLY A 350 2.77 13.12 -16.69
C GLY A 350 3.03 12.17 -15.53
N ALA A 351 3.03 10.87 -15.83
CA ALA A 351 3.44 9.78 -14.94
C ALA A 351 4.62 10.24 -14.06
N PRO A 352 4.44 10.36 -12.72
CA PRO A 352 5.51 10.82 -11.83
C PRO A 352 6.72 9.88 -11.90
N ASP A 353 7.90 10.35 -11.50
CA ASP A 353 9.16 9.56 -11.61
C ASP A 353 9.09 8.21 -10.86
N TRP A 354 8.30 8.09 -9.79
CA TRP A 354 8.06 6.82 -9.10
C TRP A 354 7.38 5.77 -9.99
N GLU A 355 6.57 6.18 -10.98
CA GLU A 355 5.89 5.27 -11.91
C GLU A 355 6.87 4.57 -12.86
N ARG A 356 8.09 5.10 -13.02
CA ARG A 356 9.15 4.43 -13.77
C ARG A 356 10.05 3.58 -12.88
N GLU A 357 10.50 4.15 -11.76
CA GLU A 357 11.53 3.54 -10.90
C GLU A 357 10.97 2.54 -9.88
N LEU A 358 9.77 2.79 -9.34
CA LEU A 358 9.17 2.02 -8.24
C LEU A 358 7.87 1.33 -8.63
N ALA A 359 7.42 1.48 -9.88
CA ALA A 359 6.21 0.81 -10.32
C ALA A 359 6.37 -0.72 -10.21
N PRO A 360 5.35 -1.39 -9.67
CA PRO A 360 5.42 -2.81 -9.43
C PRO A 360 5.43 -3.55 -10.76
N ARG A 361 6.33 -4.53 -10.87
CA ARG A 361 6.37 -5.46 -12.00
C ARG A 361 5.66 -6.72 -11.58
N SER A 362 4.56 -7.04 -12.27
CA SER A 362 3.75 -8.21 -11.98
C SER A 362 3.78 -9.20 -13.13
N VAL A 363 3.96 -10.48 -12.80
CA VAL A 363 3.87 -11.59 -13.75
C VAL A 363 3.21 -12.77 -13.04
N ALA A 364 2.34 -13.50 -13.73
CA ALA A 364 1.74 -14.71 -13.21
C ALA A 364 2.25 -15.93 -13.97
N ILE A 365 2.50 -17.01 -13.25
CA ILE A 365 2.84 -18.32 -13.80
C ILE A 365 1.61 -19.22 -13.59
N ALA A 366 0.88 -19.49 -14.67
CA ALA A 366 -0.22 -20.46 -14.66
C ALA A 366 0.35 -21.86 -14.94
N SER A 367 -0.06 -22.86 -14.16
CA SER A 367 0.39 -24.26 -14.29
C SER A 367 -0.37 -25.03 -15.37
N THR A 368 -0.55 -24.39 -16.53
CA THR A 368 -1.30 -24.92 -17.66
C THR A 368 -0.80 -24.30 -18.98
N GLY A 369 -1.22 -24.85 -20.13
CA GLY A 369 -0.83 -24.35 -21.44
C GLY A 369 -1.55 -23.06 -21.86
N PRO A 370 -1.00 -22.31 -22.83
CA PRO A 370 -1.50 -20.97 -23.18
C PRO A 370 -2.93 -20.98 -23.75
N THR A 371 -3.36 -22.10 -24.35
CA THR A 371 -4.72 -22.26 -24.88
C THR A 371 -5.77 -22.28 -23.77
N GLU A 372 -5.50 -23.01 -22.68
CA GLU A 372 -6.41 -23.15 -21.53
C GLU A 372 -6.51 -21.81 -20.78
N VAL A 373 -5.37 -21.14 -20.56
CA VAL A 373 -5.35 -19.78 -20.01
C VAL A 373 -6.15 -18.83 -20.89
N ALA A 374 -5.97 -18.87 -22.22
CA ALA A 374 -6.70 -17.98 -23.12
C ALA A 374 -8.22 -18.18 -23.05
N GLN A 375 -8.68 -19.42 -22.91
CA GLN A 375 -10.10 -19.74 -22.76
C GLN A 375 -10.67 -19.25 -21.42
N ALA A 376 -9.96 -19.50 -20.32
CA ALA A 376 -10.37 -19.03 -18.99
C ALA A 376 -10.31 -17.49 -18.87
N ALA A 377 -9.34 -16.87 -19.56
CA ALA A 377 -9.17 -15.42 -19.63
C ALA A 377 -10.29 -14.69 -20.39
N LEU A 378 -11.12 -15.37 -21.20
CA LEU A 378 -12.22 -14.74 -21.95
C LEU A 378 -13.25 -14.05 -21.05
N ILE A 379 -13.31 -14.44 -19.78
CA ILE A 379 -14.26 -13.93 -18.78
C ILE A 379 -13.60 -12.83 -17.92
N CYS A 380 -12.29 -12.61 -18.07
CA CYS A 380 -11.55 -11.60 -17.32
C CYS A 380 -11.94 -10.18 -17.75
N GLY A 381 -12.02 -9.28 -16.77
CA GLY A 381 -12.31 -7.86 -17.00
C GLY A 381 -11.13 -7.05 -17.57
N HIS A 382 -9.98 -7.69 -17.80
CA HIS A 382 -8.71 -7.07 -18.17
C HIS A 382 -8.19 -7.62 -19.51
N SER A 383 -7.43 -6.80 -20.23
CA SER A 383 -6.64 -7.27 -21.37
C SER A 383 -5.37 -7.93 -20.84
N LEU A 384 -5.07 -9.15 -21.29
CA LEU A 384 -3.95 -9.95 -20.78
C LEU A 384 -2.98 -10.26 -21.91
N ARG A 385 -1.67 -10.25 -21.65
CA ARG A 385 -0.68 -10.81 -22.56
C ARG A 385 -0.23 -12.15 -21.99
N THR A 386 -0.23 -13.17 -22.84
CA THR A 386 0.16 -14.55 -22.47
C THR A 386 1.35 -14.99 -23.31
N ALA A 387 2.32 -15.66 -22.69
CA ALA A 387 3.48 -16.23 -23.39
C ALA A 387 3.75 -17.66 -22.89
N PRO A 388 4.11 -18.61 -23.77
CA PRO A 388 4.41 -19.98 -23.36
C PRO A 388 5.68 -20.05 -22.52
N ALA A 389 5.64 -20.81 -21.41
CA ALA A 389 6.75 -21.02 -20.48
C ALA A 389 7.10 -22.53 -20.39
N GLY A 390 7.39 -23.13 -21.55
CA GLY A 390 7.49 -24.59 -21.70
C GLY A 390 6.17 -25.23 -22.15
N SER A 391 6.01 -26.54 -21.95
CA SER A 391 4.83 -27.30 -22.44
C SER A 391 3.62 -27.28 -21.52
N HIS A 392 3.81 -26.97 -20.24
CA HIS A 392 2.78 -27.07 -19.20
C HIS A 392 2.62 -25.79 -18.36
N HIS A 393 3.24 -24.68 -18.77
CA HIS A 393 3.13 -23.42 -18.06
C HIS A 393 2.98 -22.25 -19.01
N THR A 394 2.35 -21.19 -18.51
CA THR A 394 2.09 -19.96 -19.26
C THR A 394 2.40 -18.76 -18.39
N TYR A 395 3.18 -17.83 -18.91
CA TYR A 395 3.33 -16.50 -18.33
C TYR A 395 2.14 -15.63 -18.71
N VAL A 396 1.64 -14.86 -17.75
CA VAL A 396 0.54 -13.92 -17.94
C VAL A 396 0.93 -12.57 -17.34
N GLU A 397 0.73 -11.49 -18.09
CA GLU A 397 0.84 -10.12 -17.60
C GLU A 397 -0.39 -9.29 -18.00
N ILE A 398 -0.64 -8.19 -17.30
CA ILE A 398 -1.70 -7.24 -17.67
C ILE A 398 -1.18 -6.35 -18.80
N VAL A 399 -1.97 -6.20 -19.86
CA VAL A 399 -1.71 -5.17 -20.86
C VAL A 399 -2.25 -3.84 -20.33
N PRO A 400 -1.43 -2.78 -20.22
CA PRO A 400 -1.89 -1.46 -19.82
C PRO A 400 -3.01 -0.99 -20.76
N ASP A 401 -4.24 -0.92 -20.26
CA ASP A 401 -5.38 -0.35 -20.98
C ASP A 401 -5.49 1.13 -20.59
N PRO A 402 -5.58 2.09 -21.54
CA PRO A 402 -5.74 3.51 -21.24
C PRO A 402 -7.00 3.85 -20.42
N VAL A 403 -7.95 2.91 -20.28
CA VAL A 403 -9.16 3.09 -19.45
C VAL A 403 -9.35 1.87 -18.53
N ARG A 404 -8.96 2.00 -17.25
CA ARG A 404 -9.24 0.98 -16.21
C ARG A 404 -10.74 0.63 -16.19
N GLY A 405 -11.06 -0.66 -16.15
CA GLY A 405 -12.44 -1.14 -16.20
C GLY A 405 -13.18 -0.94 -14.88
N LYS A 406 -14.48 -0.60 -14.94
CA LYS A 406 -15.40 -0.29 -13.80
C LYS A 406 -15.46 -1.28 -12.62
N ARG A 407 -14.84 -2.46 -12.71
CA ARG A 407 -14.76 -3.46 -11.63
C ARG A 407 -13.41 -3.42 -10.88
N ALA A 408 -12.34 -2.93 -11.52
CA ALA A 408 -11.03 -2.77 -10.90
C ALA A 408 -11.06 -1.70 -9.78
N ALA A 409 -11.97 -0.73 -9.89
CA ALA A 409 -12.22 0.34 -8.91
C ALA A 409 -12.52 -0.09 -7.47
N LEU A 410 -13.14 -1.27 -7.31
CA LEU A 410 -13.64 -1.77 -6.03
C LEU A 410 -12.74 -2.83 -5.38
N LEU A 411 -11.73 -3.30 -6.11
CA LEU A 411 -10.86 -4.35 -5.59
C LEU A 411 -9.57 -3.68 -5.14
N PRO A 412 -9.24 -3.73 -3.83
CA PRO A 412 -7.92 -3.30 -3.34
C PRO A 412 -6.78 -4.17 -3.87
N GLU A 413 -7.09 -5.24 -4.61
CA GLU A 413 -6.13 -6.17 -5.18
C GLU A 413 -5.62 -5.73 -6.55
N ASP A 414 -4.33 -5.96 -6.79
CA ASP A 414 -3.66 -5.68 -8.06
C ASP A 414 -4.42 -6.31 -9.26
N PRO A 415 -4.51 -5.63 -10.42
CA PRO A 415 -5.24 -6.10 -11.58
C PRO A 415 -4.89 -7.52 -12.05
N LEU A 416 -3.61 -7.92 -11.94
CA LEU A 416 -3.19 -9.26 -12.34
C LEU A 416 -3.67 -10.31 -11.33
N THR A 417 -3.64 -9.99 -10.04
CA THR A 417 -4.20 -10.85 -8.98
C THR A 417 -5.71 -11.06 -9.18
N SER A 418 -6.46 -10.00 -9.47
CA SER A 418 -7.90 -10.09 -9.78
C SER A 418 -8.18 -10.87 -11.07
N ALA A 419 -7.35 -10.71 -12.10
CA ALA A 419 -7.46 -11.50 -13.32
C ALA A 419 -7.19 -12.99 -13.04
N ALA A 420 -6.15 -13.31 -12.26
CA ALA A 420 -5.81 -14.66 -11.87
C ALA A 420 -6.92 -15.32 -11.03
N ASP A 421 -7.59 -14.57 -10.18
CA ASP A 421 -8.75 -15.06 -9.44
C ASP A 421 -9.85 -15.52 -10.40
N SER A 422 -10.15 -14.65 -11.39
CA SER A 422 -11.17 -14.91 -12.40
C SER A 422 -10.84 -16.11 -13.29
N PHE A 423 -9.62 -16.22 -13.83
CA PHE A 423 -9.26 -17.31 -14.74
C PHE A 423 -8.92 -18.62 -14.03
N THR A 424 -8.70 -18.64 -12.72
CA THR A 424 -8.52 -19.89 -11.95
C THR A 424 -9.82 -20.40 -11.33
N THR A 425 -10.93 -19.66 -11.40
CA THR A 425 -12.18 -19.98 -10.67
C THR A 425 -12.77 -21.35 -11.01
N ALA A 426 -12.80 -21.72 -12.29
CA ALA A 426 -13.42 -22.95 -12.77
C ALA A 426 -12.40 -24.06 -13.09
N GLU A 427 -11.17 -23.89 -12.60
CA GLU A 427 -10.00 -24.62 -13.07
C GLU A 427 -9.27 -25.32 -11.91
N ASP A 428 -8.68 -26.48 -12.20
CA ASP A 428 -7.94 -27.27 -11.20
C ASP A 428 -6.44 -26.95 -11.15
N TRP A 429 -5.93 -26.13 -12.07
CA TRP A 429 -4.54 -25.70 -12.07
C TRP A 429 -4.36 -24.40 -11.26
N PRO A 430 -3.26 -24.27 -10.49
CA PRO A 430 -2.97 -23.06 -9.74
C PRO A 430 -2.27 -21.99 -10.61
N ALA A 431 -2.33 -20.74 -10.15
CA ALA A 431 -1.55 -19.63 -10.68
C ALA A 431 -0.76 -18.94 -9.56
N LEU A 432 0.54 -18.75 -9.77
CA LEU A 432 1.40 -17.98 -8.88
C LEU A 432 1.60 -16.59 -9.46
N VAL A 433 0.99 -15.58 -8.82
CA VAL A 433 1.20 -14.17 -9.18
C VAL A 433 2.39 -13.65 -8.39
N LEU A 434 3.34 -13.05 -9.08
CA LEU A 434 4.59 -12.53 -8.53
C LEU A 434 4.61 -11.02 -8.71
N HIS A 435 4.95 -10.29 -7.64
CA HIS A 435 5.13 -8.85 -7.68
C HIS A 435 6.56 -8.52 -7.28
N ARG A 436 7.14 -7.52 -7.95
CA ARG A 436 8.49 -7.06 -7.67
C ARG A 436 8.57 -5.54 -7.77
N THR A 437 9.13 -4.93 -6.73
CA THR A 437 9.64 -3.56 -6.71
C THR A 437 11.13 -3.62 -6.36
N PRO A 438 11.88 -2.51 -6.43
CA PRO A 438 13.29 -2.50 -6.02
C PRO A 438 13.54 -2.92 -4.56
N GLU A 439 12.54 -2.75 -3.68
CA GLU A 439 12.70 -2.99 -2.24
C GLU A 439 11.96 -4.23 -1.72
N ARG A 440 11.01 -4.74 -2.53
CA ARG A 440 10.07 -5.79 -2.15
C ARG A 440 9.89 -6.81 -3.26
N SER A 441 9.81 -8.07 -2.87
CA SER A 441 9.28 -9.13 -3.74
C SER A 441 8.17 -9.85 -2.99
N SER A 442 7.07 -10.16 -3.67
CA SER A 442 5.98 -10.90 -3.05
C SER A 442 5.39 -11.90 -4.03
N PHE A 443 4.61 -12.84 -3.49
CA PHE A 443 3.76 -13.70 -4.31
C PHE A 443 2.37 -13.82 -3.71
N THR A 444 1.42 -14.10 -4.59
CA THR A 444 0.07 -14.55 -4.24
C THR A 444 -0.24 -15.81 -5.04
N LEU A 445 -0.54 -16.89 -4.33
CA LEU A 445 -1.00 -18.15 -4.91
C LEU A 445 -2.52 -18.16 -5.00
N LEU A 446 -3.04 -18.36 -6.20
CA LEU A 446 -4.46 -18.55 -6.45
C LEU A 446 -4.73 -19.95 -6.97
N HIS A 447 -5.79 -20.58 -6.45
CA HIS A 447 -6.25 -21.89 -6.88
C HIS A 447 -7.75 -21.98 -6.65
N ARG A 448 -8.50 -22.38 -7.69
CA ARG A 448 -9.98 -22.45 -7.69
C ARG A 448 -10.65 -21.12 -7.33
N GLY A 449 -10.14 -20.01 -7.87
CA GLY A 449 -10.71 -18.67 -7.67
C GLY A 449 -10.67 -18.23 -6.21
N ARG A 450 -9.60 -18.59 -5.50
CA ARG A 450 -9.34 -18.16 -4.13
C ARG A 450 -7.85 -17.95 -3.94
N LYS A 451 -7.50 -16.91 -3.18
CA LYS A 451 -6.17 -16.73 -2.61
C LYS A 451 -5.93 -17.80 -1.54
N VAL A 452 -4.93 -18.64 -1.76
CA VAL A 452 -4.63 -19.79 -0.88
C VAL A 452 -3.40 -19.52 -0.01
N ALA A 453 -2.42 -18.81 -0.54
CA ALA A 453 -1.23 -18.39 0.17
C ALA A 453 -0.71 -17.06 -0.39
N ALA A 454 -0.06 -16.27 0.45
CA ALA A 454 0.71 -15.12 0.01
C ALA A 454 1.87 -14.90 0.97
N HIS A 455 2.91 -14.25 0.48
CA HIS A 455 4.07 -13.92 1.29
C HIS A 455 4.81 -12.74 0.67
N THR A 456 5.57 -12.04 1.49
CA THR A 456 6.32 -10.85 1.11
C THR A 456 7.72 -10.92 1.72
N TRP A 457 8.73 -10.75 0.88
CA TRP A 457 10.09 -10.45 1.29
C TRP A 457 10.34 -8.95 1.12
N GLU A 458 10.84 -8.32 2.18
CA GLU A 458 11.24 -6.93 2.20
C GLU A 458 12.67 -6.83 2.71
N THR A 459 13.47 -5.96 2.10
CA THR A 459 14.91 -5.88 2.38
C THR A 459 15.20 -5.56 3.85
N ALA A 460 14.33 -4.76 4.49
CA ALA A 460 14.51 -4.29 5.86
C ALA A 460 13.55 -4.96 6.87
N ALA A 461 12.74 -5.93 6.45
CA ALA A 461 11.82 -6.62 7.34
C ALA A 461 12.54 -7.76 8.09
N PRO A 462 12.14 -8.06 9.33
CA PRO A 462 12.65 -9.23 10.03
C PRO A 462 12.26 -10.52 9.30
N ALA A 463 13.02 -11.58 9.53
CA ALA A 463 12.66 -12.91 9.05
C ALA A 463 11.24 -13.27 9.54
N THR A 464 10.42 -13.78 8.63
CA THR A 464 9.07 -14.23 8.96
C THR A 464 9.09 -15.30 10.06
N ASP A 465 8.06 -15.29 10.90
CA ASP A 465 7.91 -16.24 11.98
C ASP A 465 7.96 -17.68 11.45
N HIS A 466 8.57 -18.58 12.23
CA HIS A 466 8.74 -19.96 11.82
C HIS A 466 7.41 -20.67 11.56
N THR A 467 6.41 -20.40 12.39
CA THR A 467 5.09 -21.02 12.32
C THR A 467 4.36 -20.54 11.07
N GLU A 468 4.40 -19.24 10.80
CA GLU A 468 3.80 -18.63 9.61
C GLU A 468 4.45 -19.15 8.32
N ALA A 469 5.79 -19.15 8.27
CA ALA A 469 6.52 -19.66 7.11
C ALA A 469 6.25 -21.16 6.86
N THR A 470 6.16 -21.95 7.92
CA THR A 470 5.87 -23.39 7.82
C THR A 470 4.43 -23.65 7.35
N ALA A 471 3.45 -22.85 7.82
CA ALA A 471 2.07 -22.94 7.37
C ALA A 471 1.96 -22.62 5.87
N THR A 472 2.56 -21.52 5.43
CA THR A 472 2.60 -21.10 4.02
C THR A 472 3.32 -22.13 3.14
N ALA A 473 4.47 -22.66 3.58
CA ALA A 473 5.19 -23.72 2.89
C ALA A 473 4.37 -25.01 2.72
N THR A 474 3.61 -25.39 3.76
CA THR A 474 2.75 -26.59 3.73
C THR A 474 1.62 -26.43 2.71
N VAL A 475 1.04 -25.24 2.61
CA VAL A 475 0.02 -24.92 1.60
C VAL A 475 0.61 -25.00 0.20
N LEU A 476 1.76 -24.36 -0.04
CA LEU A 476 2.46 -24.40 -1.32
C LEU A 476 2.79 -25.84 -1.74
N ALA A 477 3.40 -26.62 -0.84
CA ALA A 477 3.75 -28.01 -1.10
C ALA A 477 2.52 -28.86 -1.47
N ARG A 478 1.39 -28.64 -0.79
CA ARG A 478 0.13 -29.34 -1.10
C ARG A 478 -0.39 -29.00 -2.50
N VAL A 479 -0.40 -27.72 -2.86
CA VAL A 479 -0.95 -27.26 -4.15
C VAL A 479 -0.08 -27.71 -5.32
N TYR A 480 1.24 -27.69 -5.17
CA TYR A 480 2.20 -28.12 -6.20
C TYR A 480 2.61 -29.59 -6.11
N GLY A 481 2.05 -30.37 -5.18
CA GLY A 481 2.32 -31.81 -5.05
C GLY A 481 3.74 -32.17 -4.57
N LEU A 482 4.38 -31.29 -3.81
CA LEU A 482 5.73 -31.51 -3.26
C LEU A 482 5.67 -32.35 -1.97
N THR A 483 6.60 -33.28 -1.82
CA THR A 483 6.62 -34.21 -0.67
C THR A 483 7.16 -33.60 0.61
N ASP A 484 8.05 -32.61 0.50
CA ASP A 484 8.70 -31.97 1.65
C ASP A 484 8.53 -30.44 1.61
N PRO A 485 7.83 -29.82 2.58
CA PRO A 485 7.68 -28.37 2.64
C PRO A 485 8.89 -27.64 3.25
N ARG A 486 9.86 -28.36 3.87
CA ARG A 486 10.97 -27.73 4.61
C ARG A 486 11.85 -26.81 3.74
N PRO A 487 12.20 -27.16 2.48
CA PRO A 487 12.96 -26.26 1.61
C PRO A 487 12.21 -24.94 1.36
N LEU A 488 10.89 -25.00 1.16
CA LEU A 488 10.06 -23.80 0.97
C LEU A 488 10.04 -22.95 2.25
N ALA A 489 9.89 -23.57 3.41
CA ALA A 489 9.92 -22.86 4.69
C ALA A 489 11.28 -22.16 4.94
N HIS A 490 12.38 -22.73 4.45
CA HIS A 490 13.69 -22.08 4.50
C HIS A 490 13.75 -20.83 3.63
N VAL A 491 13.30 -20.92 2.37
CA VAL A 491 13.25 -19.76 1.44
C VAL A 491 12.33 -18.65 1.94
N LEU A 492 11.16 -19.01 2.49
CA LEU A 492 10.21 -18.04 3.07
C LEU A 492 10.74 -17.31 4.31
N ARG A 493 11.78 -17.83 4.97
CA ARG A 493 12.41 -17.17 6.12
C ARG A 493 13.73 -16.50 5.77
N ALA A 494 14.16 -16.61 4.53
CA ALA A 494 15.43 -16.07 4.09
C ALA A 494 15.39 -14.53 4.10
N THR A 495 16.47 -13.93 4.60
CA THR A 495 16.66 -12.47 4.70
C THR A 495 17.72 -12.01 3.72
N GLY A 496 17.77 -10.70 3.41
CA GLY A 496 18.66 -10.15 2.37
C GLY A 496 17.88 -9.85 1.09
N ASP A 497 18.48 -10.13 -0.08
CA ASP A 497 17.92 -9.76 -1.40
C ASP A 497 16.55 -10.42 -1.69
N PRO A 498 15.44 -9.65 -1.68
CA PRO A 498 14.10 -10.19 -1.95
C PRO A 498 13.95 -10.82 -3.35
N ALA A 499 14.63 -10.28 -4.36
CA ALA A 499 14.52 -10.76 -5.73
C ALA A 499 15.15 -12.14 -5.89
N ARG A 500 16.27 -12.38 -5.19
CA ARG A 500 16.91 -13.70 -5.12
C ARG A 500 15.98 -14.73 -4.47
N HIS A 501 15.39 -14.41 -3.32
CA HIS A 501 14.50 -15.33 -2.60
C HIS A 501 13.25 -15.69 -3.40
N GLN A 502 12.68 -14.73 -4.11
CA GLN A 502 11.56 -14.99 -5.02
C GLN A 502 11.95 -15.94 -6.16
N GLY A 503 13.15 -15.81 -6.72
CA GLY A 503 13.69 -16.74 -7.73
C GLY A 503 13.92 -18.15 -7.16
N GLU A 504 14.48 -18.24 -5.95
CA GLU A 504 14.67 -19.51 -5.24
C GLU A 504 13.35 -20.21 -4.95
N LEU A 505 12.29 -19.46 -4.58
CA LEU A 505 10.95 -20.02 -4.41
C LEU A 505 10.44 -20.64 -5.71
N VAL A 506 10.49 -19.89 -6.81
CA VAL A 506 10.00 -20.34 -8.12
C VAL A 506 10.72 -21.62 -8.55
N ALA A 507 12.04 -21.67 -8.35
CA ALA A 507 12.83 -22.87 -8.61
C ALA A 507 12.44 -24.05 -7.70
N ALA A 508 12.24 -23.81 -6.40
CA ALA A 508 11.84 -24.83 -5.42
C ALA A 508 10.43 -25.41 -5.69
N LEU A 509 9.56 -24.63 -6.33
CA LEU A 509 8.23 -25.09 -6.78
C LEU A 509 8.27 -25.89 -8.10
N GLY A 510 9.43 -25.99 -8.76
CA GLY A 510 9.56 -26.63 -10.07
C GLY A 510 8.93 -25.84 -11.22
N LEU A 511 8.71 -24.54 -11.01
CA LEU A 511 8.15 -23.63 -12.01
C LEU A 511 9.23 -23.15 -12.99
N PRO A 512 8.85 -22.71 -14.20
CA PRO A 512 9.80 -22.18 -15.17
C PRO A 512 10.51 -20.92 -14.63
N PRO A 513 11.78 -20.68 -15.03
CA PRO A 513 12.57 -19.57 -14.52
C PRO A 513 11.98 -18.23 -14.98
N LEU A 514 12.04 -17.23 -14.10
CA LEU A 514 11.48 -15.90 -14.37
C LEU A 514 12.01 -15.30 -15.68
N PRO A 515 11.17 -14.62 -16.47
CA PRO A 515 11.59 -13.99 -17.72
C PRO A 515 12.77 -13.05 -17.53
N ALA A 516 13.65 -12.99 -18.53
CA ALA A 516 14.69 -11.96 -18.58
C ALA A 516 14.04 -10.57 -18.58
N GLY A 517 14.59 -9.62 -17.82
CA GLY A 517 14.01 -8.27 -17.69
C GLY A 517 12.94 -8.14 -16.59
N TYR A 518 12.48 -9.24 -15.96
CA TYR A 518 11.54 -9.16 -14.84
C TYR A 518 12.14 -8.39 -13.65
N GLY A 519 11.51 -7.26 -13.31
CA GLY A 519 11.99 -6.32 -12.29
C GLY A 519 12.64 -5.04 -12.83
N GLY A 520 12.82 -4.91 -14.15
CA GLY A 520 13.29 -3.69 -14.80
C GLY A 520 12.33 -3.17 -15.87
N GLU A 521 11.90 -4.04 -16.78
CA GLU A 521 11.05 -3.67 -17.93
C GLU A 521 9.55 -3.63 -17.58
N LEU A 522 8.80 -2.74 -18.23
CA LEU A 522 7.35 -2.56 -18.03
C LEU A 522 6.51 -3.63 -18.76
N GLU A 523 6.93 -4.05 -19.95
CA GLU A 523 6.26 -5.07 -20.76
C GLU A 523 7.14 -6.31 -20.91
N ILE A 524 7.19 -7.11 -19.85
CA ILE A 524 8.13 -8.24 -19.68
C ILE A 524 7.90 -9.31 -20.75
N LEU A 525 6.64 -9.56 -21.12
CA LEU A 525 6.30 -10.62 -22.08
C LEU A 525 6.21 -10.14 -23.53
N ALA A 526 6.34 -8.83 -23.81
CA ALA A 526 6.14 -8.29 -25.16
C ALA A 526 7.14 -8.86 -26.18
N GLU A 527 8.39 -9.08 -25.77
CA GLU A 527 9.44 -9.59 -26.65
C GLU A 527 9.59 -11.12 -26.62
N LEU A 528 8.80 -11.82 -25.80
CA LEU A 528 8.90 -13.27 -25.68
C LEU A 528 8.31 -14.00 -26.90
N PRO A 529 8.99 -15.04 -27.42
CA PRO A 529 8.48 -15.85 -28.53
C PRO A 529 7.10 -16.45 -28.22
N GLY A 530 6.14 -16.23 -29.11
CA GLY A 530 4.79 -16.76 -28.96
C GLY A 530 3.87 -15.95 -28.04
N ALA A 531 4.28 -14.76 -27.61
CA ALA A 531 3.43 -13.85 -26.85
C ALA A 531 2.19 -13.43 -27.64
N ARG A 532 1.02 -13.42 -26.99
CA ARG A 532 -0.28 -13.05 -27.57
C ARG A 532 -1.07 -12.16 -26.64
N VAL A 533 -1.66 -11.10 -27.19
CA VAL A 533 -2.57 -10.20 -26.46
C VAL A 533 -4.01 -10.71 -26.58
N LEU A 534 -4.63 -10.95 -25.44
CA LEU A 534 -6.03 -11.29 -25.27
C LEU A 534 -6.78 -10.03 -24.87
N ALA A 535 -7.47 -9.41 -25.84
CA ALA A 535 -8.23 -8.20 -25.59
C ALA A 535 -9.45 -8.46 -24.70
N ARG A 536 -9.71 -7.54 -23.75
CA ARG A 536 -10.92 -7.52 -22.92
C ARG A 536 -12.19 -7.68 -23.76
N ARG A 537 -13.05 -8.65 -23.40
CA ARG A 537 -14.39 -8.83 -24.00
C ARG A 537 -15.49 -8.62 -22.95
N GLY A 538 -16.66 -8.15 -23.40
CA GLY A 538 -17.80 -7.92 -22.49
C GLY A 538 -18.35 -9.24 -21.91
N PHE A 539 -18.70 -9.25 -20.62
CA PHE A 539 -19.18 -10.43 -19.87
C PHE A 539 -20.24 -11.27 -20.60
N PHE A 540 -21.21 -10.63 -21.26
CA PHE A 540 -22.25 -11.31 -22.04
C PHE A 540 -21.79 -11.88 -23.39
N ALA A 541 -20.71 -11.36 -23.96
CA ALA A 541 -20.11 -11.89 -25.18
C ALA A 541 -19.26 -13.13 -24.87
N GLY A 542 -18.44 -13.09 -23.80
CA GLY A 542 -17.63 -14.23 -23.36
C GLY A 542 -18.48 -15.44 -22.94
N MET A 543 -19.56 -15.22 -22.18
CA MET A 543 -20.47 -16.29 -21.75
C MET A 543 -21.27 -16.92 -22.90
N ARG A 544 -21.50 -16.17 -23.98
CA ARG A 544 -22.21 -16.68 -25.17
C ARG A 544 -21.32 -17.62 -25.97
N ASP A 545 -20.03 -17.30 -26.08
CA ASP A 545 -19.08 -18.11 -26.85
C ASP A 545 -18.70 -19.42 -26.14
N THR A 546 -18.49 -19.39 -24.82
CA THR A 546 -18.22 -20.61 -24.03
C THR A 546 -19.35 -21.63 -24.08
N LEU A 547 -20.59 -21.19 -24.32
CA LEU A 547 -21.74 -22.07 -24.55
C LEU A 547 -21.88 -22.56 -26.00
N THR A 548 -21.15 -21.95 -26.95
CA THR A 548 -21.25 -22.28 -28.38
C THR A 548 -20.02 -23.00 -28.97
N THR A 549 -18.86 -22.97 -28.30
CA THR A 549 -17.65 -23.65 -28.81
C THR A 549 -17.49 -25.04 -28.22
N LYS A 550 -17.98 -26.06 -28.92
CA LYS A 550 -17.59 -27.46 -28.69
C LYS A 550 -16.33 -27.88 -29.46
N ASP A 551 -15.90 -27.14 -30.49
CA ASP A 551 -14.91 -27.63 -31.47
C ASP A 551 -13.73 -26.68 -31.78
N GLY A 552 -13.32 -25.80 -30.86
CA GLY A 552 -11.96 -25.23 -30.87
C GLY A 552 -11.53 -24.35 -32.08
N VAL A 553 -12.45 -23.81 -32.88
CA VAL A 553 -12.13 -22.81 -33.93
C VAL A 553 -13.01 -21.59 -33.77
N HIS A 554 -12.39 -20.42 -33.59
CA HIS A 554 -13.09 -19.14 -33.50
C HIS A 554 -13.27 -18.48 -34.88
N PRO A 555 -14.46 -17.91 -35.17
CA PRO A 555 -14.64 -17.03 -36.32
C PRO A 555 -14.03 -15.64 -36.05
N GLU A 556 -13.64 -14.95 -37.13
CA GLU A 556 -13.16 -13.57 -37.09
C GLU A 556 -14.19 -12.60 -36.47
N ALA A 557 -13.70 -11.49 -35.92
CA ALA A 557 -14.51 -10.46 -35.26
C ALA A 557 -15.66 -9.98 -36.18
N PRO A 558 -16.91 -9.84 -35.68
CA PRO A 558 -17.99 -9.36 -36.52
C PRO A 558 -17.75 -7.88 -36.88
N ALA A 559 -17.86 -7.57 -38.17
CA ALA A 559 -17.81 -6.20 -38.68
C ALA A 559 -18.89 -5.34 -38.02
N GLN A 560 -18.56 -4.08 -37.69
CA GLN A 560 -19.37 -3.20 -36.86
C GLN A 560 -20.70 -2.70 -37.49
N ASP A 561 -21.07 -3.17 -38.69
CA ASP A 561 -22.24 -2.69 -39.44
C ASP A 561 -23.13 -3.81 -40.02
N GLU A 562 -23.37 -4.88 -39.25
CA GLU A 562 -24.42 -5.83 -39.65
C GLU A 562 -25.84 -5.37 -39.23
N PRO A 563 -26.83 -5.38 -40.16
CA PRO A 563 -28.20 -5.05 -39.84
C PRO A 563 -28.77 -6.02 -38.80
N HIS A 564 -29.33 -5.47 -37.72
CA HIS A 564 -29.88 -6.28 -36.64
C HIS A 564 -30.91 -7.31 -37.16
N PRO A 565 -30.77 -8.61 -36.83
CA PRO A 565 -31.65 -9.65 -37.34
C PRO A 565 -33.10 -9.44 -36.90
N ALA A 566 -34.08 -9.92 -37.65
CA ALA A 566 -35.51 -9.70 -37.35
C ALA A 566 -35.91 -10.11 -35.91
N ARG A 567 -35.27 -11.15 -35.36
CA ARG A 567 -35.45 -11.59 -33.97
C ARG A 567 -35.01 -10.54 -32.94
N TRP A 568 -33.98 -9.75 -33.24
CA TRP A 568 -33.48 -8.66 -32.39
C TRP A 568 -34.53 -7.57 -32.19
N TRP A 569 -35.25 -7.23 -33.28
CA TRP A 569 -36.34 -6.26 -33.28
C TRP A 569 -37.55 -6.81 -32.54
N ALA A 570 -37.98 -8.02 -32.86
CA ALA A 570 -39.13 -8.66 -32.22
C ALA A 570 -38.98 -8.75 -30.70
N LEU A 571 -37.82 -9.21 -30.20
CA LEU A 571 -37.55 -9.34 -28.77
C LEU A 571 -37.56 -7.99 -28.03
N ARG A 572 -37.02 -6.93 -28.64
CA ARG A 572 -36.94 -5.61 -27.99
C ARG A 572 -38.26 -4.86 -28.05
N THR A 573 -39.04 -5.02 -29.11
CA THR A 573 -40.41 -4.50 -29.19
C THR A 573 -41.32 -5.21 -28.19
N ALA A 574 -41.21 -6.54 -28.07
CA ALA A 574 -41.93 -7.30 -27.05
C ALA A 574 -41.54 -6.89 -25.63
N ALA A 575 -40.23 -6.71 -25.36
CA ALA A 575 -39.74 -6.22 -24.07
C ALA A 575 -40.25 -4.80 -23.77
N LEU A 576 -40.24 -3.89 -24.75
CA LEU A 576 -40.81 -2.56 -24.59
C LEU A 576 -42.29 -2.63 -24.20
N LEU A 577 -43.11 -3.37 -24.95
CA LEU A 577 -44.54 -3.53 -24.66
C LEU A 577 -44.77 -4.12 -23.27
N PHE A 578 -44.02 -5.16 -22.89
CA PHE A 578 -44.11 -5.80 -21.59
C PHE A 578 -43.77 -4.84 -20.44
N PHE A 579 -42.63 -4.15 -20.50
CA PHE A 579 -42.23 -3.23 -19.44
C PHE A 579 -43.09 -1.96 -19.37
N THR A 580 -43.65 -1.52 -20.51
CA THR A 580 -44.59 -0.40 -20.52
C THR A 580 -45.92 -0.80 -19.88
N ALA A 581 -46.45 -1.99 -20.20
CA ALA A 581 -47.64 -2.53 -19.55
C ALA A 581 -47.42 -2.78 -18.06
N ALA A 582 -46.26 -3.34 -17.69
CA ALA A 582 -45.86 -3.54 -16.29
C ALA A 582 -45.72 -2.22 -15.54
N ALA A 583 -45.18 -1.18 -16.17
CA ALA A 583 -45.10 0.16 -15.59
C ALA A 583 -46.51 0.76 -15.37
N VAL A 584 -47.38 0.70 -16.37
CA VAL A 584 -48.76 1.22 -16.26
C VAL A 584 -49.52 0.48 -15.16
N TYR A 585 -49.44 -0.84 -15.11
CA TYR A 585 -50.06 -1.65 -14.06
C TYR A 585 -49.49 -1.34 -12.67
N ALA A 586 -48.17 -1.18 -12.57
CA ALA A 586 -47.48 -0.84 -11.32
C ALA A 586 -47.77 0.57 -10.81
N TRP A 587 -48.12 1.52 -11.68
CA TRP A 587 -48.55 2.87 -11.27
C TRP A 587 -50.04 2.97 -10.96
N TRP A 588 -50.87 2.07 -11.50
CA TRP A 588 -52.31 2.03 -11.26
C TRP A 588 -52.68 1.21 -10.01
N THR A 589 -51.84 0.25 -9.60
CA THR A 589 -52.14 -0.64 -8.48
C THR A 589 -51.55 -0.11 -7.17
N PRO A 590 -52.37 0.25 -6.16
CA PRO A 590 -51.91 0.93 -4.94
C PRO A 590 -50.96 0.09 -4.06
N ASP A 591 -50.97 -1.23 -4.20
CA ASP A 591 -50.12 -2.15 -3.42
C ASP A 591 -48.71 -2.37 -4.03
N ILE A 592 -48.47 -1.86 -5.23
CA ILE A 592 -47.16 -1.98 -5.87
C ILE A 592 -46.30 -0.78 -5.46
N GLY A 593 -45.37 -1.02 -4.54
CA GLY A 593 -44.48 0.01 -4.03
C GLY A 593 -43.71 0.74 -5.13
N TRP A 594 -43.53 2.05 -4.95
CA TRP A 594 -42.99 3.00 -5.94
C TRP A 594 -41.68 2.57 -6.63
N PHE A 595 -40.84 1.76 -5.96
CA PHE A 595 -39.61 1.20 -6.52
C PHE A 595 -39.86 0.29 -7.73
N ARG A 596 -40.83 -0.62 -7.65
CA ARG A 596 -41.14 -1.58 -8.74
C ARG A 596 -41.76 -0.86 -9.94
N SER A 597 -42.56 0.18 -9.69
CA SER A 597 -43.14 1.05 -10.72
C SER A 597 -42.05 1.86 -11.43
N THR A 598 -41.08 2.39 -10.68
CA THR A 598 -39.94 3.15 -11.23
C THR A 598 -39.01 2.27 -12.07
N VAL A 599 -38.65 1.07 -11.59
CA VAL A 599 -37.78 0.13 -12.33
C VAL A 599 -38.43 -0.27 -13.67
N SER A 600 -39.74 -0.56 -13.67
CA SER A 600 -40.46 -0.93 -14.88
C SER A 600 -40.51 0.23 -15.89
N SER A 601 -40.73 1.46 -15.42
CA SER A 601 -40.70 2.68 -16.26
C SER A 601 -39.31 2.92 -16.87
N VAL A 602 -38.23 2.77 -16.10
CA VAL A 602 -36.85 2.94 -16.60
C VAL A 602 -36.51 1.90 -17.66
N LEU A 603 -36.92 0.64 -17.46
CA LEU A 603 -36.71 -0.43 -18.44
C LEU A 603 -37.50 -0.16 -19.74
N ALA A 604 -38.74 0.31 -19.65
CA ALA A 604 -39.51 0.72 -20.83
C ALA A 604 -38.80 1.83 -21.62
N VAL A 605 -38.33 2.90 -20.94
CA VAL A 605 -37.58 3.99 -21.57
C VAL A 605 -36.28 3.49 -22.22
N TYR A 606 -35.56 2.57 -21.56
CA TYR A 606 -34.33 1.98 -22.09
C TYR A 606 -34.55 1.21 -23.40
N TYR A 607 -35.58 0.36 -23.45
CA TYR A 607 -35.90 -0.39 -24.68
C TYR A 607 -36.42 0.52 -25.80
N ALA A 608 -37.21 1.55 -25.46
CA ALA A 608 -37.64 2.57 -26.42
C ALA A 608 -36.44 3.32 -27.03
N ALA A 609 -35.48 3.75 -26.20
CA ALA A 609 -34.27 4.43 -26.65
C ALA A 609 -33.41 3.54 -27.56
N LYS A 610 -33.29 2.24 -27.26
CA LYS A 610 -32.59 1.28 -28.14
C LYS A 610 -33.27 1.11 -29.50
N LEU A 611 -34.60 0.98 -29.52
CA LEU A 611 -35.37 0.86 -30.77
C LEU A 611 -35.29 2.15 -31.59
N LEU A 612 -35.40 3.32 -30.95
CA LEU A 612 -35.25 4.63 -31.59
C LEU A 612 -33.86 4.85 -32.18
N ARG A 613 -32.79 4.48 -31.45
CA ARG A 613 -31.41 4.55 -31.97
C ARG A 613 -31.21 3.61 -33.16
N ALA A 614 -31.78 2.40 -33.11
CA ALA A 614 -31.71 1.46 -34.22
C ALA A 614 -32.52 1.92 -35.44
N LEU A 615 -33.67 2.58 -35.24
CA LEU A 615 -34.49 3.15 -36.31
C LEU A 615 -33.82 4.36 -36.97
N ARG A 616 -33.15 5.21 -36.19
CA ARG A 616 -32.37 6.35 -36.69
C ARG A 616 -31.12 5.94 -37.48
N ARG A 617 -30.66 4.69 -37.31
CA ARG A 617 -29.51 4.12 -38.02
C ARG A 617 -29.90 3.32 -39.28
N ARG A 618 -31.19 3.24 -39.64
CA ARG A 618 -31.59 2.68 -40.93
C ARG A 618 -31.26 3.70 -42.04
N PRO A 619 -30.45 3.34 -43.06
CA PRO A 619 -30.29 4.18 -44.24
C PRO A 619 -31.65 4.28 -44.95
N VAL A 620 -32.09 5.51 -45.23
CA VAL A 620 -33.27 5.78 -46.05
C VAL A 620 -32.92 5.39 -47.48
N SER A 621 -33.39 4.22 -47.92
CA SER A 621 -33.31 3.81 -49.31
C SER A 621 -34.35 4.59 -50.11
N SER A 622 -33.90 5.62 -50.82
CA SER A 622 -34.69 6.30 -51.85
C SER A 622 -33.91 6.28 -53.17
N THR A 623 -33.98 5.16 -53.88
CA THR A 623 -33.71 5.14 -55.33
C THR A 623 -34.55 4.02 -55.95
N PRO A 624 -35.41 4.31 -56.95
CA PRO A 624 -36.16 3.27 -57.66
C PRO A 624 -35.22 2.46 -58.58
N PRO A 625 -35.59 1.22 -58.95
CA PRO A 625 -34.73 0.35 -59.73
C PRO A 625 -34.53 0.90 -61.16
N PRO A 626 -33.34 0.72 -61.77
CA PRO A 626 -33.15 1.02 -63.18
C PRO A 626 -33.96 0.03 -64.03
N ALA A 627 -34.66 0.56 -65.03
CA ALA A 627 -35.38 -0.23 -66.01
C ALA A 627 -34.40 -1.10 -66.83
N ALA A 628 -34.78 -2.35 -67.06
CA ALA A 628 -34.03 -3.29 -67.87
C ALA A 628 -33.98 -2.84 -69.35
N SER A 629 -32.78 -2.74 -69.90
CA SER A 629 -32.41 -3.02 -71.30
C SER A 629 -30.90 -3.18 -71.38
#